data_AF-A0A502G0N0-F1
#
_entry.id   AF-A0A502G0N0-F1
#
_cell.length_a   1.000
_cell.length_b   1.000
_cell.length_c   1.000
_cell.angle_alpha   90.00
_cell.angle_beta   90.00
_cell.angle_gamma   90.00
#
_symmetry.space_group_name_H-M   'P 1'
#
loop_
_entity.id
_entity.type
_entity.pdbx_description
1 polymer ?
#
loop_
_entity_poly.entity_id
_entity_poly.type
_entity_poly.pdbx_seq_one_letter_code
_entity_poly.pdbx_strand_id
1 'polypeptide(L)'
;MINDRGSWLVACRKCAQHFAFDLRNPMESYSADCVIVERFDDDVGPYTGNAPRPGASAVYQLDMNPDEPRFELDAFAIFKCAKTGEDLEAAAFLALGKSWLRVADGRAQAANQMLARSQLPAVEHAVFAVDVPCSCGEPHRAIFYHAFRLDGSDMPPLDDLLLADVSGTDLTDVLTGVLSKTDVMQALEKLIARWRLFSDQILLATPFVAHQWKTKAERLAIWERLLAQLDPSRTMLMTRGATFKEYRAALIEFGLDHDMLSRFGLENRIVGDGKRKQDSHAKVYMGLGDTCEVLSGSANVVKGGSMENITFQALRRAKVETSYLTPLGISLPEPRPRLSHHLLIDCRDGEWRWNIMSGAAPKV
;
A
#
# COMPACT_ATOMS: atom_id res chain seq x y z
N MET A 1 -4.22 -17.49 29.90
CA MET A 1 -3.88 -16.10 30.23
C MET A 1 -5.18 -15.40 30.60
N ILE A 2 -5.24 -14.85 31.81
CA ILE A 2 -6.34 -13.99 32.25
C ILE A 2 -6.07 -12.62 31.61
N ASN A 3 -7.10 -11.99 31.01
CA ASN A 3 -6.94 -10.64 30.48
C ASN A 3 -7.15 -9.66 31.63
N ASP A 4 -6.16 -8.83 31.91
CA ASP A 4 -6.21 -7.82 32.96
C ASP A 4 -7.12 -6.67 32.51
N ARG A 5 -7.82 -6.04 33.45
CA ARG A 5 -8.69 -4.90 33.15
C ARG A 5 -8.01 -3.62 33.59
N GLY A 6 -8.32 -2.53 32.87
CA GLY A 6 -7.92 -1.23 33.35
C GLY A 6 -8.29 -0.14 32.38
N SER A 7 -7.60 0.99 32.49
CA SER A 7 -7.96 2.22 31.79
C SER A 7 -6.73 2.90 31.21
N TRP A 8 -6.91 3.61 30.11
CA TRP A 8 -5.96 4.63 29.67
C TRP A 8 -6.53 6.02 29.92
N LEU A 9 -5.70 6.91 30.45
CA LEU A 9 -5.92 8.34 30.30
C LEU A 9 -5.27 8.76 28.99
N VAL A 10 -6.06 9.31 28.07
CA VAL A 10 -5.61 9.69 26.73
C VAL A 10 -5.90 11.15 26.44
N ALA A 11 -5.06 11.78 25.63
CA ALA A 11 -5.26 13.13 25.12
C ALA A 11 -5.63 13.11 23.63
N CYS A 12 -6.70 13.84 23.27
CA CYS A 12 -7.11 13.99 21.88
C CYS A 12 -6.07 14.81 21.10
N ARG A 13 -5.54 14.28 19.98
CA ARG A 13 -4.56 15.02 19.15
C ARG A 13 -5.12 16.30 18.51
N LYS A 14 -6.44 16.42 18.36
CA LYS A 14 -7.08 17.58 17.70
C LYS A 14 -7.38 18.72 18.66
N CYS A 15 -7.84 18.43 19.89
CA CYS A 15 -8.28 19.44 20.85
C CYS A 15 -7.55 19.39 22.20
N ALA A 16 -6.62 18.45 22.38
CA ALA A 16 -5.86 18.21 23.61
C ALA A 16 -6.70 17.89 24.86
N GLN A 17 -8.02 17.68 24.72
CA GLN A 17 -8.86 17.27 25.85
C GLN A 17 -8.54 15.84 26.29
N HIS A 18 -8.58 15.64 27.61
CA HIS A 18 -8.36 14.34 28.22
C HIS A 18 -9.66 13.55 28.36
N PHE A 19 -9.59 12.25 28.14
CA PHE A 19 -10.66 11.31 28.44
C PHE A 19 -10.08 9.98 28.92
N ALA A 20 -10.86 9.23 29.71
CA ALA A 20 -10.49 7.92 30.20
C ALA A 20 -11.14 6.84 29.32
N PHE A 21 -10.37 5.84 28.90
CA PHE A 21 -10.82 4.75 28.04
C PHE A 21 -10.58 3.42 28.73
N ASP A 22 -11.65 2.69 29.05
CA ASP A 22 -11.56 1.38 29.72
C ASP A 22 -11.25 0.30 28.66
N LEU A 23 -10.27 -0.57 28.93
CA LEU A 23 -9.81 -1.61 28.01
C LEU A 23 -9.29 -2.86 28.74
N ARG A 24 -8.92 -3.88 27.95
CA ARG A 24 -8.25 -5.08 28.44
C ARG A 24 -6.76 -5.00 28.14
N ASN A 25 -5.95 -5.55 29.02
CA ASN A 25 -4.49 -5.57 28.95
C ASN A 25 -3.96 -4.14 28.71
N PRO A 26 -4.26 -3.19 29.61
CA PRO A 26 -3.91 -1.78 29.42
C PRO A 26 -2.39 -1.59 29.32
N MET A 27 -1.59 -2.48 29.91
CA MET A 27 -0.14 -2.40 29.89
C MET A 27 0.45 -2.90 28.57
N GLU A 28 -0.20 -3.85 27.91
CA GLU A 28 0.25 -4.52 26.68
C GLU A 28 -0.38 -3.91 25.41
N SER A 29 -1.50 -3.21 25.56
CA SER A 29 -2.17 -2.56 24.44
C SER A 29 -1.36 -1.39 23.89
N TYR A 30 -1.56 -1.06 22.61
CA TYR A 30 -0.93 0.10 21.96
C TYR A 30 -1.95 0.93 21.18
N SER A 31 -1.58 2.16 20.85
CA SER A 31 -2.40 3.06 20.03
C SER A 31 -1.59 3.62 18.87
N ALA A 32 -2.18 3.62 17.67
CA ALA A 32 -1.60 4.27 16.50
C ALA A 32 -1.85 5.79 16.50
N ASP A 33 -3.01 6.23 16.99
CA ASP A 33 -3.57 7.56 16.67
C ASP A 33 -3.93 8.44 17.87
N CYS A 34 -3.74 7.97 19.11
CA CYS A 34 -3.91 8.81 20.30
C CYS A 34 -2.61 8.96 21.10
N VAL A 35 -2.57 9.97 21.98
CA VAL A 35 -1.49 10.12 22.95
C VAL A 35 -1.95 9.48 24.24
N ILE A 36 -1.31 8.38 24.64
CA ILE A 36 -1.52 7.75 25.94
C ILE A 36 -0.76 8.59 26.96
N VAL A 37 -1.49 9.25 27.85
CA VAL A 37 -0.92 10.06 28.92
C VAL A 37 -0.49 9.15 30.06
N GLU A 38 -1.36 8.21 30.44
CA GLU A 38 -1.10 7.29 31.54
C GLU A 38 -1.92 6.00 31.38
N ARG A 39 -1.42 4.91 31.97
CA ARG A 39 -2.02 3.58 31.93
C ARG A 39 -2.31 3.14 33.36
N PHE A 40 -3.50 2.58 33.55
CA PHE A 40 -3.99 2.10 34.84
C PHE A 40 -4.37 0.64 34.69
N ASP A 41 -3.89 -0.18 35.62
CA ASP A 41 -4.29 -1.57 35.78
C ASP A 41 -5.19 -1.63 37.02
N ASP A 42 -6.39 -2.17 36.89
CA ASP A 42 -7.37 -2.19 37.97
C ASP A 42 -6.89 -3.02 39.18
N ASP A 43 -5.99 -3.98 38.97
CA ASP A 43 -5.43 -4.84 40.03
C ASP A 43 -4.23 -4.20 40.76
N VAL A 44 -3.59 -3.19 40.15
CA VAL A 44 -2.43 -2.47 40.74
C VAL A 44 -2.84 -1.09 41.26
N GLY A 45 -3.68 -0.39 40.52
CA GLY A 45 -4.03 1.01 40.76
C GLY A 45 -5.06 1.48 39.74
N PRO A 46 -6.37 1.32 40.01
CA PRO A 46 -7.42 1.69 39.08
C PRO A 46 -7.46 3.20 38.84
N TYR A 47 -7.92 3.61 37.67
CA TYR A 47 -8.11 5.02 37.38
C TYR A 47 -9.21 5.62 38.28
N THR A 48 -8.84 6.58 39.12
CA THR A 48 -9.75 7.27 40.05
C THR A 48 -10.01 8.75 39.68
N GLY A 49 -9.51 9.19 38.52
CA GLY A 49 -9.67 10.57 38.07
C GLY A 49 -11.06 10.87 37.48
N ASN A 50 -11.28 12.15 37.17
CA ASN A 50 -12.56 12.68 36.70
C ASN A 50 -12.62 12.93 35.18
N ALA A 51 -11.65 12.43 34.41
CA ALA A 51 -11.71 12.61 32.96
C ALA A 51 -12.98 11.91 32.41
N PRO A 52 -13.69 12.56 31.47
CA PRO A 52 -14.90 11.98 30.90
C PRO A 52 -14.57 10.64 30.22
N ARG A 53 -15.50 9.69 30.27
CA ARG A 53 -15.44 8.48 29.44
C ARG A 53 -16.11 8.74 28.10
N PRO A 54 -15.68 8.08 27.01
CA PRO A 54 -16.36 8.18 25.73
C PRO A 54 -17.84 7.80 25.90
N GLY A 55 -18.74 8.65 25.39
CA GLY A 55 -20.18 8.38 25.42
C GLY A 55 -20.63 7.25 24.47
N ALA A 56 -19.76 6.87 23.53
CA ALA A 56 -19.93 5.73 22.65
C ALA A 56 -18.56 5.19 22.24
N SER A 57 -18.45 3.87 22.09
CA SER A 57 -17.31 3.19 21.49
C SER A 57 -17.80 2.27 20.37
N ALA A 58 -17.05 2.22 19.28
CA ALA A 58 -17.24 1.25 18.21
C ALA A 58 -16.06 0.28 18.28
N VAL A 59 -16.31 -0.96 18.68
CA VAL A 59 -15.31 -2.03 18.66
C VAL A 59 -15.67 -2.93 17.49
N TYR A 60 -14.81 -2.97 16.49
CA TYR A 60 -14.97 -3.80 15.31
C TYR A 60 -13.70 -4.63 15.14
N GLN A 61 -13.85 -5.91 14.82
CA GLN A 61 -12.75 -6.79 14.44
C GLN A 61 -12.60 -6.77 12.93
N LEU A 62 -12.29 -5.59 12.38
CA LEU A 62 -12.05 -5.46 10.96
C LEU A 62 -11.01 -4.38 10.74
N ASP A 63 -9.88 -4.71 10.14
CA ASP A 63 -9.04 -3.64 9.60
C ASP A 63 -9.71 -3.15 8.31
N MET A 64 -10.29 -1.95 8.33
CA MET A 64 -10.96 -1.38 7.15
C MET A 64 -10.00 -0.69 6.17
N ASN A 65 -8.74 -0.52 6.59
CA ASN A 65 -7.66 -0.05 5.74
C ASN A 65 -6.46 -0.98 5.94
N PRO A 66 -6.63 -2.30 5.69
CA PRO A 66 -5.55 -3.23 5.86
C PRO A 66 -4.39 -2.78 4.98
N ASP A 67 -3.24 -2.55 5.56
CA ASP A 67 -2.04 -2.22 4.80
C ASP A 67 -1.29 -3.51 4.47
N GLU A 68 -1.90 -4.30 3.59
CA GLU A 68 -1.43 -5.62 3.17
C GLU A 68 -1.19 -5.67 1.66
N PRO A 69 -0.25 -4.87 1.13
CA PRO A 69 0.17 -5.00 -0.26
C PRO A 69 0.76 -6.40 -0.50
N ARG A 70 0.48 -6.98 -1.67
CA ARG A 70 0.93 -8.32 -2.05
C ARG A 70 1.46 -8.31 -3.48
N PHE A 71 2.41 -9.18 -3.76
CA PHE A 71 2.90 -9.44 -5.11
C PHE A 71 2.59 -10.89 -5.49
N GLU A 72 1.61 -11.13 -6.36
CA GLU A 72 1.25 -12.48 -6.81
C GLU A 72 2.24 -12.95 -7.90
N LEU A 73 3.18 -13.84 -7.55
CA LEU A 73 4.18 -14.36 -8.49
C LEU A 73 3.55 -15.18 -9.63
N ASP A 74 2.57 -16.04 -9.31
CA ASP A 74 1.90 -16.91 -10.29
C ASP A 74 0.90 -16.17 -11.20
N ALA A 75 0.76 -14.85 -11.04
CA ALA A 75 -0.09 -14.00 -11.85
C ALA A 75 0.62 -13.53 -13.14
N PHE A 76 -0.12 -12.90 -14.06
CA PHE A 76 0.43 -12.31 -15.28
C PHE A 76 1.71 -11.49 -15.01
N ALA A 77 2.85 -11.94 -15.57
CA ALA A 77 4.14 -11.29 -15.39
C ALA A 77 4.23 -9.99 -16.20
N ILE A 78 4.64 -8.90 -15.54
CA ILE A 78 4.86 -7.59 -16.14
C ILE A 78 6.34 -7.31 -16.38
N PHE A 79 7.23 -7.94 -15.60
CA PHE A 79 8.68 -7.81 -15.77
C PHE A 79 9.20 -8.94 -16.66
N LYS A 80 9.26 -8.68 -17.96
CA LYS A 80 9.78 -9.64 -18.95
C LYS A 80 11.03 -9.13 -19.63
N CYS A 81 11.94 -10.03 -19.95
CA CYS A 81 13.13 -9.69 -20.72
C CYS A 81 12.70 -9.23 -22.13
N ALA A 82 13.11 -8.02 -22.53
CA ALA A 82 12.77 -7.48 -23.85
C ALA A 82 13.35 -8.30 -25.02
N LYS A 83 14.43 -9.07 -24.79
CA LYS A 83 15.08 -9.88 -25.82
C LYS A 83 14.48 -11.28 -25.97
N THR A 84 14.20 -11.95 -24.86
CA THR A 84 13.78 -13.36 -24.85
C THR A 84 12.31 -13.57 -24.50
N GLY A 85 11.65 -12.56 -23.93
CA GLY A 85 10.30 -12.66 -23.41
C GLY A 85 10.20 -13.48 -22.11
N GLU A 86 11.34 -13.90 -21.54
CA GLU A 86 11.38 -14.65 -20.28
C GLU A 86 10.79 -13.86 -19.13
N ASP A 87 10.11 -14.58 -18.24
CA ASP A 87 9.61 -14.05 -16.98
C ASP A 87 10.78 -13.82 -16.01
N LEU A 88 11.08 -12.54 -15.76
CA LEU A 88 12.14 -12.15 -14.85
C LEU A 88 11.68 -12.08 -13.39
N GLU A 89 10.38 -12.16 -13.12
CA GLU A 89 9.83 -12.14 -11.75
C GLU A 89 10.19 -13.43 -11.03
N ALA A 90 9.93 -14.58 -11.65
CA ALA A 90 10.31 -15.88 -11.12
C ALA A 90 11.83 -15.99 -10.91
N ALA A 91 12.62 -15.50 -11.87
CA ALA A 91 14.07 -15.45 -11.76
C ALA A 91 14.54 -14.55 -10.61
N ALA A 92 13.88 -13.41 -10.40
CA ALA A 92 14.18 -12.49 -9.31
C ALA A 92 13.89 -13.09 -7.93
N PHE A 93 12.71 -13.72 -7.74
CA PHE A 93 12.36 -14.39 -6.49
C PHE A 93 13.33 -15.54 -6.18
N LEU A 94 13.73 -16.31 -7.19
CA LEU A 94 14.74 -17.36 -7.03
C LEU A 94 16.12 -16.80 -6.64
N ALA A 95 16.54 -15.69 -7.26
CA ALA A 95 17.81 -15.02 -6.94
C ALA A 95 17.82 -14.46 -5.51
N LEU A 96 16.70 -13.87 -5.08
CA LEU A 96 16.52 -13.39 -3.71
C LEU A 96 16.56 -14.53 -2.70
N GLY A 97 15.86 -15.64 -2.97
CA GLY A 97 15.85 -16.81 -2.10
C GLY A 97 17.24 -17.39 -1.86
N LYS A 98 18.08 -17.45 -2.89
CA LYS A 98 19.50 -17.87 -2.77
C LYS A 98 20.34 -16.93 -1.89
N SER A 99 19.97 -15.66 -1.84
CA SER A 99 20.69 -14.62 -1.11
C SER A 99 20.06 -14.28 0.24
N TRP A 100 18.96 -14.94 0.60
CA TRP A 100 18.06 -14.51 1.68
C TRP A 100 18.75 -14.34 3.04
N LEU A 101 19.59 -15.31 3.43
CA LEU A 101 20.31 -15.24 4.71
C LEU A 101 21.22 -14.01 4.81
N ARG A 102 21.86 -13.62 3.69
CA ARG A 102 22.76 -12.45 3.65
C ARG A 102 21.96 -11.15 3.68
N VAL A 103 20.81 -11.13 3.00
CA VAL A 103 19.87 -9.99 3.03
C VAL A 103 19.32 -9.78 4.44
N ALA A 104 18.89 -10.86 5.10
CA ALA A 104 18.35 -10.82 6.46
C ALA A 104 19.41 -10.35 7.48
N ASP A 105 20.63 -10.86 7.38
CA ASP A 105 21.77 -10.40 8.21
C ASP A 105 22.09 -8.92 7.97
N GLY A 106 22.12 -8.47 6.71
CA GLY A 106 22.30 -7.05 6.36
C GLY A 106 21.25 -6.14 6.99
N ARG A 107 19.96 -6.53 6.99
CA ARG A 107 18.91 -5.79 7.69
C ARG A 107 19.14 -5.79 9.19
N ALA A 108 19.42 -6.95 9.80
CA ALA A 108 19.60 -7.05 11.25
C ALA A 108 20.75 -6.16 11.75
N GLN A 109 21.87 -6.15 11.01
CA GLN A 109 23.00 -5.25 11.30
C GLN A 109 22.60 -3.77 11.19
N ALA A 110 21.87 -3.40 10.13
CA ALA A 110 21.38 -2.04 9.96
C ALA A 110 20.44 -1.61 11.09
N ALA A 111 19.47 -2.46 11.46
CA ALA A 111 18.53 -2.21 12.54
C ALA A 111 19.26 -2.02 13.89
N ASN A 112 20.23 -2.87 14.20
CA ASN A 112 21.06 -2.75 15.41
C ASN A 112 21.85 -1.44 15.43
N GLN A 113 22.43 -1.02 14.30
CA GLN A 113 23.16 0.25 14.20
C GLN A 113 22.23 1.46 14.32
N MET A 114 21.01 1.38 13.78
CA MET A 114 19.99 2.43 13.94
C MET A 114 19.49 2.55 15.38
N LEU A 115 19.29 1.43 16.08
CA LEU A 115 18.92 1.44 17.50
C LEU A 115 20.06 1.98 18.38
N ALA A 116 21.32 1.65 18.05
CA ALA A 116 22.48 2.13 18.80
C ALA A 116 22.81 3.62 18.58
N ARG A 117 22.35 4.23 17.47
CA ARG A 117 22.70 5.60 17.08
C ARG A 117 21.46 6.47 16.94
N SER A 118 21.25 7.37 17.90
CA SER A 118 20.11 8.30 17.93
C SER A 118 20.08 9.37 16.82
N GLN A 119 21.10 9.46 15.97
CA GLN A 119 21.24 10.49 14.92
C GLN A 119 20.92 10.00 13.50
N LEU A 120 20.62 8.71 13.32
CA LEU A 120 20.26 8.20 11.99
C LEU A 120 18.81 8.60 11.65
N PRO A 121 18.53 8.97 10.38
CA PRO A 121 17.20 9.41 9.99
C PRO A 121 16.20 8.25 10.02
N ALA A 122 14.92 8.60 10.18
CA ALA A 122 13.84 7.63 10.04
C ALA A 122 13.75 7.12 8.60
N VAL A 123 13.60 5.81 8.44
CA VAL A 123 13.57 5.09 7.17
C VAL A 123 12.17 4.55 6.91
N GLU A 124 11.67 4.73 5.68
CA GLU A 124 10.34 4.25 5.28
C GLU A 124 10.33 2.75 4.98
N HIS A 125 11.28 2.31 4.16
CA HIS A 125 11.31 0.98 3.57
C HIS A 125 12.72 0.39 3.65
N ALA A 126 12.78 -0.93 3.85
CA ALA A 126 13.95 -1.72 3.50
C ALA A 126 13.81 -2.15 2.04
N VAL A 127 14.85 -1.87 1.26
CA VAL A 127 14.91 -2.12 -0.18
C VAL A 127 16.06 -3.08 -0.42
N PHE A 128 15.81 -4.15 -1.16
CA PHE A 128 16.76 -5.22 -1.43
C PHE A 128 17.01 -5.29 -2.93
N ALA A 129 18.28 -5.17 -3.35
CA ALA A 129 18.64 -5.23 -4.76
C ALA A 129 19.46 -6.49 -5.05
N VAL A 130 18.96 -7.34 -5.96
CA VAL A 130 19.58 -8.62 -6.34
C VAL A 130 19.83 -8.69 -7.84
N ASP A 131 20.95 -9.28 -8.23
CA ASP A 131 21.23 -9.57 -9.63
C ASP A 131 20.34 -10.74 -10.10
N VAL A 132 19.74 -10.58 -11.28
CA VAL A 132 18.80 -11.53 -11.87
C VAL A 132 19.43 -12.14 -13.12
N PRO A 133 19.66 -13.47 -13.13
CA PRO A 133 20.16 -14.13 -14.32
C PRO A 133 19.06 -14.21 -15.39
N CYS A 134 19.42 -13.99 -16.65
CA CYS A 134 18.56 -14.19 -17.82
C CYS A 134 19.31 -14.98 -18.90
N SER A 135 18.60 -15.80 -19.67
CA SER A 135 19.23 -16.60 -20.74
C SER A 135 19.84 -15.76 -21.86
N CYS A 136 19.41 -14.50 -22.01
CA CYS A 136 19.98 -13.57 -22.99
C CYS A 136 21.38 -13.08 -22.62
N GLY A 137 21.84 -13.30 -21.38
CA GLY A 137 23.14 -12.85 -20.88
C GLY A 137 23.20 -11.37 -20.49
N GLU A 138 22.15 -10.58 -20.71
CA GLU A 138 22.10 -9.19 -20.23
C GLU A 138 21.98 -9.16 -18.70
N PRO A 139 22.67 -8.22 -18.03
CA PRO A 139 22.54 -8.06 -16.59
C PRO A 139 21.19 -7.42 -16.27
N HIS A 140 20.40 -8.11 -15.45
CA HIS A 140 19.17 -7.59 -14.86
C HIS A 140 19.35 -7.46 -13.35
N ARG A 141 18.64 -6.51 -12.75
CA ARG A 141 18.66 -6.27 -11.31
C ARG A 141 17.25 -6.03 -10.81
N ALA A 142 16.83 -6.80 -9.81
CA ALA A 142 15.50 -6.70 -9.22
C ALA A 142 15.52 -5.93 -7.90
N ILE A 143 14.50 -5.11 -7.69
CA ILE A 143 14.28 -4.29 -6.50
C ILE A 143 13.09 -4.84 -5.75
N PHE A 144 13.36 -5.44 -4.60
CA PHE A 144 12.37 -5.86 -3.64
C PHE A 144 12.27 -4.85 -2.51
N TYR A 145 11.13 -4.79 -1.83
CA TYR A 145 11.02 -3.96 -0.62
C TYR A 145 9.95 -4.44 0.34
N HIS A 146 10.03 -3.93 1.57
CA HIS A 146 9.01 -4.02 2.60
C HIS A 146 9.08 -2.81 3.53
N ALA A 147 8.02 -2.53 4.28
CA ALA A 147 8.01 -1.49 5.29
C ALA A 147 9.11 -1.73 6.34
N PHE A 148 9.87 -0.70 6.69
CA PHE A 148 10.92 -0.85 7.70
C PHE A 148 10.40 -0.53 9.10
N ARG A 149 10.51 -1.47 10.03
CA ARG A 149 10.13 -1.30 11.43
C ARG A 149 11.32 -1.54 12.36
N LEU A 150 11.47 -0.65 13.34
CA LEU A 150 12.44 -0.71 14.43
C LEU A 150 11.75 -1.16 15.73
N ASP A 151 10.97 -2.23 15.65
CA ASP A 151 10.17 -2.79 16.76
C ASP A 151 10.64 -4.19 17.20
N GLY A 152 11.79 -4.63 16.67
CA GLY A 152 12.31 -5.98 16.91
C GLY A 152 11.60 -7.08 16.11
N SER A 153 10.72 -6.72 15.17
CA SER A 153 10.10 -7.69 14.27
C SER A 153 11.13 -8.39 13.39
N ASP A 154 10.94 -9.70 13.21
CA ASP A 154 11.71 -10.51 12.29
C ASP A 154 11.56 -10.01 10.84
N MET A 155 12.46 -10.48 9.97
CA MET A 155 12.26 -10.27 8.53
C MET A 155 10.94 -10.91 8.09
N PRO A 156 10.13 -10.21 7.28
CA PRO A 156 8.96 -10.84 6.69
C PRO A 156 9.38 -12.05 5.84
N PRO A 157 8.55 -13.10 5.74
CA PRO A 157 8.72 -14.16 4.76
C PRO A 157 9.01 -13.62 3.36
N LEU A 158 9.73 -14.39 2.55
CA LEU A 158 10.08 -13.99 1.19
C LEU A 158 8.85 -13.68 0.32
N ASP A 159 7.76 -14.43 0.54
CA ASP A 159 6.49 -14.26 -0.18
C ASP A 159 5.73 -12.98 0.23
N ASP A 160 6.12 -12.35 1.34
CA ASP A 160 5.55 -11.08 1.82
C ASP A 160 6.35 -9.87 1.30
N LEU A 161 7.40 -10.09 0.51
CA LEU A 161 8.16 -9.02 -0.14
C LEU A 161 7.52 -8.59 -1.46
N LEU A 162 7.60 -7.29 -1.71
CA LEU A 162 7.06 -6.67 -2.92
C LEU A 162 8.17 -6.48 -3.94
N LEU A 163 7.99 -7.03 -5.14
CA LEU A 163 8.86 -6.73 -6.28
C LEU A 163 8.40 -5.42 -6.93
N ALA A 164 9.23 -4.39 -6.84
CA ALA A 164 8.93 -3.06 -7.38
C ALA A 164 9.46 -2.85 -8.79
N ASP A 165 10.63 -3.41 -9.13
CA ASP A 165 11.28 -3.21 -10.43
C ASP A 165 12.19 -4.37 -10.81
N VAL A 166 12.37 -4.54 -12.12
CA VAL A 166 13.47 -5.31 -12.71
C VAL A 166 14.09 -4.48 -13.83
N SER A 167 15.36 -4.14 -13.69
CA SER A 167 16.08 -3.32 -14.66
C SER A 167 16.14 -3.99 -16.04
N GLY A 168 16.17 -3.19 -17.10
CA GLY A 168 16.19 -3.68 -18.48
C GLY A 168 14.85 -4.25 -18.99
N THR A 169 13.75 -4.05 -18.26
CA THR A 169 12.39 -4.35 -18.72
C THR A 169 11.73 -3.12 -19.34
N ASP A 170 10.84 -3.33 -20.32
CA ASP A 170 9.96 -2.27 -20.84
C ASP A 170 8.50 -2.64 -20.54
N LEU A 171 7.93 -1.97 -19.54
CA LEU A 171 6.53 -2.17 -19.17
C LEU A 171 5.57 -1.76 -20.29
N THR A 172 5.96 -0.84 -21.18
CA THR A 172 5.14 -0.41 -22.31
C THR A 172 4.89 -1.56 -23.27
N ASP A 173 5.92 -2.33 -23.58
CA ASP A 173 5.88 -3.49 -24.48
C ASP A 173 4.97 -4.61 -23.94
N VAL A 174 4.92 -4.77 -22.62
CA VAL A 174 4.12 -5.82 -21.98
C VAL A 174 2.67 -5.37 -21.72
N LEU A 175 2.46 -4.10 -21.40
CA LEU A 175 1.18 -3.58 -20.90
C LEU A 175 0.36 -2.80 -21.94
N THR A 176 0.91 -2.57 -23.14
CA THR A 176 0.18 -1.94 -24.24
C THR A 176 -0.29 -2.99 -25.24
N GLY A 177 -1.60 -3.01 -25.50
CA GLY A 177 -2.21 -3.92 -26.46
C GLY A 177 -3.54 -4.49 -25.97
N VAL A 178 -3.87 -5.69 -26.46
CA VAL A 178 -5.11 -6.39 -26.13
C VAL A 178 -4.79 -7.48 -25.10
N LEU A 179 -5.26 -7.28 -23.87
CA LEU A 179 -5.03 -8.18 -22.73
C LEU A 179 -6.36 -8.69 -22.20
N SER A 180 -6.38 -9.87 -21.57
CA SER A 180 -7.58 -10.28 -20.87
C SER A 180 -7.80 -9.37 -19.66
N LYS A 181 -9.05 -9.15 -19.27
CA LYS A 181 -9.37 -8.32 -18.12
C LYS A 181 -8.71 -8.84 -16.84
N THR A 182 -8.56 -10.16 -16.70
CA THR A 182 -7.79 -10.78 -15.61
C THR A 182 -6.32 -10.34 -15.64
N ASP A 183 -5.66 -10.39 -16.79
CA ASP A 183 -4.26 -9.97 -16.93
C ASP A 183 -4.08 -8.48 -16.59
N VAL A 184 -5.02 -7.63 -17.04
CA VAL A 184 -4.98 -6.19 -16.74
C VAL A 184 -5.09 -5.93 -15.24
N MET A 185 -5.95 -6.68 -14.53
CA MET A 185 -6.08 -6.53 -13.08
C MET A 185 -4.86 -7.05 -12.33
N GLN A 186 -4.29 -8.19 -12.76
CA GLN A 186 -3.05 -8.72 -12.19
C GLN A 186 -1.86 -7.76 -12.42
N ALA A 187 -1.78 -7.17 -13.62
CA ALA A 187 -0.80 -6.14 -13.92
C ALA A 187 -1.01 -4.88 -13.06
N LEU A 188 -2.25 -4.43 -12.88
CA LEU A 188 -2.58 -3.29 -12.03
C LEU A 188 -2.13 -3.52 -10.57
N GLU A 189 -2.32 -4.71 -10.02
CA GLU A 189 -1.88 -5.05 -8.66
C GLU A 189 -0.35 -4.98 -8.53
N LYS A 190 0.39 -5.52 -9.51
CA LYS A 190 1.86 -5.41 -9.57
C LYS A 190 2.33 -3.96 -9.75
N LEU A 191 1.61 -3.17 -10.56
CA LEU A 191 1.85 -1.74 -10.71
C LEU A 191 1.59 -0.97 -9.40
N ILE A 192 0.55 -1.31 -8.64
CA ILE A 192 0.30 -0.71 -7.32
C ILE A 192 1.48 -1.00 -6.39
N ALA A 193 1.97 -2.24 -6.33
CA ALA A 193 3.15 -2.59 -5.56
C ALA A 193 4.38 -1.77 -5.99
N ARG A 194 4.59 -1.55 -7.29
CA ARG A 194 5.63 -0.67 -7.82
C ARG A 194 5.44 0.80 -7.43
N TRP A 195 4.24 1.35 -7.62
CA TRP A 195 3.93 2.76 -7.36
C TRP A 195 4.03 3.11 -5.89
N ARG A 196 3.72 2.17 -5.00
CA ARG A 196 3.93 2.33 -3.55
C ARG A 196 5.38 2.64 -3.19
N LEU A 197 6.35 2.13 -3.95
CA LEU A 197 7.75 2.46 -3.74
C LEU A 197 8.17 3.75 -4.48
N PHE A 198 7.81 3.92 -5.75
CA PHE A 198 8.38 4.98 -6.60
C PHE A 198 7.53 6.24 -6.78
N SER A 199 6.24 6.21 -6.46
CA SER A 199 5.33 7.34 -6.67
C SER A 199 5.01 8.05 -5.36
N ASP A 200 4.81 9.37 -5.42
CA ASP A 200 4.36 10.16 -4.28
C ASP A 200 2.89 9.89 -3.97
N GLN A 201 2.07 9.73 -5.01
CA GLN A 201 0.65 9.43 -4.91
C GLN A 201 0.23 8.34 -5.90
N ILE A 202 -0.91 7.71 -5.62
CA ILE A 202 -1.56 6.77 -6.53
C ILE A 202 -2.96 7.30 -6.83
N LEU A 203 -3.35 7.31 -8.11
CA LEU A 203 -4.71 7.67 -8.53
C LEU A 203 -5.33 6.49 -9.28
N LEU A 204 -6.46 6.00 -8.78
CA LEU A 204 -7.30 5.04 -9.49
C LEU A 204 -8.61 5.72 -9.87
N ALA A 205 -8.86 5.92 -11.16
CA ALA A 205 -10.11 6.47 -11.67
C ALA A 205 -10.83 5.40 -12.49
N THR A 206 -11.95 4.89 -11.98
CA THR A 206 -12.75 3.84 -12.63
C THR A 206 -14.25 4.04 -12.36
N PRO A 207 -15.14 3.97 -13.36
CA PRO A 207 -16.57 4.12 -13.11
C PRO A 207 -17.15 2.96 -12.31
N PHE A 208 -16.53 1.77 -12.37
CA PHE A 208 -17.03 0.56 -11.73
C PHE A 208 -15.91 -0.20 -11.00
N VAL A 209 -16.27 -0.74 -9.84
CA VAL A 209 -15.50 -1.71 -9.06
C VAL A 209 -16.43 -2.89 -8.84
N ALA A 210 -16.00 -4.08 -9.26
CA ALA A 210 -16.83 -5.28 -9.42
C ALA A 210 -17.90 -5.19 -10.55
N HIS A 211 -18.47 -6.34 -10.90
CA HIS A 211 -19.53 -6.45 -11.90
C HIS A 211 -20.92 -6.47 -11.24
N GLN A 212 -21.94 -5.90 -11.88
CA GLN A 212 -23.33 -5.90 -11.37
C GLN A 212 -23.92 -7.31 -11.16
N TRP A 213 -23.35 -8.33 -11.81
CA TRP A 213 -23.80 -9.73 -11.73
C TRP A 213 -23.16 -10.49 -10.56
N LYS A 214 -22.19 -9.87 -9.86
CA LYS A 214 -21.57 -10.44 -8.67
C LYS A 214 -22.52 -10.33 -7.47
N THR A 215 -22.50 -11.34 -6.60
CA THR A 215 -23.15 -11.26 -5.29
C THR A 215 -22.55 -10.13 -4.45
N LYS A 216 -23.25 -9.65 -3.42
CA LYS A 216 -22.72 -8.60 -2.54
C LYS A 216 -21.41 -9.00 -1.86
N ALA A 217 -21.32 -10.26 -1.41
CA ALA A 217 -20.10 -10.81 -0.80
C ALA A 217 -18.92 -10.81 -1.79
N GLU A 218 -19.13 -11.23 -3.04
CA GLU A 218 -18.06 -11.18 -4.06
C GLU A 218 -17.65 -9.74 -4.39
N ARG A 219 -18.60 -8.80 -4.44
CA ARG A 219 -18.28 -7.37 -4.63
C ARG A 219 -17.43 -6.85 -3.49
N LEU A 220 -17.83 -7.15 -2.24
CA LEU A 220 -17.09 -6.72 -1.06
C LEU A 220 -15.68 -7.30 -1.06
N ALA A 221 -15.50 -8.58 -1.39
CA ALA A 221 -14.18 -9.19 -1.50
C ALA A 221 -13.28 -8.53 -2.56
N ILE A 222 -13.84 -8.08 -3.69
CA ILE A 222 -13.10 -7.32 -4.71
C ILE A 222 -12.66 -5.96 -4.16
N TRP A 223 -13.56 -5.28 -3.45
CA TRP A 223 -13.26 -4.01 -2.79
C TRP A 223 -12.17 -4.18 -1.73
N GLU A 224 -12.30 -5.15 -0.83
CA GLU A 224 -11.33 -5.43 0.22
C GLU A 224 -9.96 -5.79 -0.35
N ARG A 225 -9.90 -6.66 -1.37
CA ARG A 225 -8.65 -7.01 -2.06
C ARG A 225 -7.97 -5.80 -2.69
N LEU A 226 -8.75 -4.89 -3.31
CA LEU A 226 -8.20 -3.67 -3.88
C LEU A 226 -7.68 -2.75 -2.78
N LEU A 227 -8.53 -2.43 -1.80
CA LEU A 227 -8.24 -1.48 -0.74
C LEU A 227 -7.06 -1.94 0.13
N ALA A 228 -6.92 -3.25 0.35
CA ALA A 228 -5.80 -3.85 1.09
C ALA A 228 -4.42 -3.54 0.51
N GLN A 229 -4.36 -3.33 -0.81
CA GLN A 229 -3.10 -3.02 -1.48
C GLN A 229 -2.77 -1.53 -1.51
N LEU A 230 -3.74 -0.67 -1.22
CA LEU A 230 -3.60 0.77 -1.40
C LEU A 230 -3.15 1.44 -0.10
N ASP A 231 -2.22 2.37 -0.22
CA ASP A 231 -1.82 3.21 0.91
C ASP A 231 -2.91 4.29 1.11
N PRO A 232 -3.67 4.27 2.21
CA PRO A 232 -4.77 5.21 2.45
C PRO A 232 -4.32 6.65 2.64
N SER A 233 -3.02 6.87 2.84
CA SER A 233 -2.43 8.18 3.04
C SER A 233 -1.97 8.82 1.71
N ARG A 234 -1.83 8.01 0.66
CA ARG A 234 -1.25 8.41 -0.64
C ARG A 234 -2.12 8.07 -1.85
N THR A 235 -3.19 7.31 -1.66
CA THR A 235 -4.06 6.86 -2.75
C THR A 235 -5.36 7.64 -2.80
N MET A 236 -5.75 8.05 -4.01
CA MET A 236 -7.09 8.51 -4.34
C MET A 236 -7.77 7.50 -5.26
N LEU A 237 -8.92 6.97 -4.85
CA LEU A 237 -9.83 6.18 -5.68
C LEU A 237 -11.06 7.02 -6.04
N MET A 238 -11.20 7.32 -7.32
CA MET A 238 -12.35 7.99 -7.90
C MET A 238 -13.26 6.96 -8.58
N THR A 239 -14.50 6.88 -8.11
CA THR A 239 -15.54 6.04 -8.73
C THR A 239 -16.90 6.73 -8.80
N ARG A 240 -17.87 6.10 -9.48
CA ARG A 240 -19.24 6.63 -9.56
C ARG A 240 -19.91 6.58 -8.19
N GLY A 241 -20.73 7.59 -7.92
CA GLY A 241 -21.53 7.63 -6.69
C GLY A 241 -22.45 6.42 -6.53
N ALA A 242 -22.95 5.84 -7.62
CA ALA A 242 -23.74 4.60 -7.58
C ALA A 242 -22.89 3.40 -7.11
N THR A 243 -21.72 3.20 -7.71
CA THR A 243 -20.77 2.13 -7.33
C THR A 243 -20.33 2.28 -5.87
N PHE A 244 -20.08 3.51 -5.41
CA PHE A 244 -19.77 3.74 -4.00
C PHE A 244 -20.97 3.51 -3.05
N LYS A 245 -22.19 3.85 -3.48
CA LYS A 245 -23.41 3.51 -2.72
C LYS A 245 -23.59 2.00 -2.60
N GLU A 246 -23.29 1.24 -3.65
CA GLU A 246 -23.34 -0.23 -3.60
C GLU A 246 -22.33 -0.80 -2.61
N TYR A 247 -21.12 -0.25 -2.57
CA TYR A 247 -20.12 -0.62 -1.55
C TYR A 247 -20.62 -0.34 -0.13
N ARG A 248 -21.14 0.87 0.13
CA ARG A 248 -21.71 1.22 1.45
C ARG A 248 -22.89 0.31 1.85
N ALA A 249 -23.74 -0.04 0.89
CA ALA A 249 -24.84 -0.96 1.12
C ALA A 249 -24.37 -2.40 1.42
N ALA A 250 -23.26 -2.83 0.82
CA ALA A 250 -22.63 -4.09 1.15
C ALA A 250 -22.05 -4.06 2.58
N LEU A 251 -21.33 -3.01 2.97
CA LEU A 251 -20.78 -2.86 4.33
C LEU A 251 -21.86 -2.96 5.42
N ILE A 252 -23.02 -2.33 5.24
CA ILE A 252 -24.14 -2.38 6.21
C ILE A 252 -24.62 -3.81 6.45
N GLU A 253 -24.65 -4.66 5.43
CA GLU A 253 -25.08 -6.07 5.55
C GLU A 253 -24.13 -6.90 6.42
N PHE A 254 -22.87 -6.48 6.52
CA PHE A 254 -21.85 -7.07 7.40
C PHE A 254 -21.73 -6.31 8.73
N GLY A 255 -22.69 -5.46 9.07
CA GLY A 255 -22.73 -4.72 10.34
C GLY A 255 -21.85 -3.48 10.40
N LEU A 256 -21.35 -3.00 9.25
CA LEU A 256 -20.46 -1.85 9.15
C LEU A 256 -21.20 -0.66 8.52
N ASP A 257 -21.73 0.22 9.36
CA ASP A 257 -22.35 1.45 8.88
C ASP A 257 -21.27 2.50 8.52
N HIS A 258 -21.09 2.74 7.23
CA HIS A 258 -20.14 3.75 6.72
C HIS A 258 -20.36 5.14 7.32
N ASP A 259 -21.60 5.57 7.54
CA ASP A 259 -21.88 6.91 8.05
C ASP A 259 -21.52 6.99 9.55
N MET A 260 -21.66 5.89 10.28
CA MET A 260 -21.11 5.75 11.64
C MET A 260 -19.58 5.81 11.59
N LEU A 261 -18.93 5.02 10.73
CA LEU A 261 -17.47 4.97 10.58
C LEU A 261 -16.88 6.35 10.23
N SER A 262 -17.54 7.09 9.34
CA SER A 262 -17.16 8.45 8.96
C SER A 262 -17.19 9.44 10.13
N ARG A 263 -18.16 9.31 11.05
CA ARG A 263 -18.21 10.16 12.26
C ARG A 263 -17.02 9.93 13.19
N PHE A 264 -16.46 8.73 13.18
CA PHE A 264 -15.29 8.37 13.99
C PHE A 264 -13.97 8.55 13.23
N GLY A 265 -13.98 8.99 11.97
CA GLY A 265 -12.77 9.13 11.13
C GLY A 265 -12.15 7.78 10.72
N LEU A 266 -12.95 6.72 10.79
CA LEU A 266 -12.60 5.33 10.51
C LEU A 266 -12.98 4.91 9.10
N GLU A 267 -13.70 5.75 8.35
CA GLU A 267 -14.05 5.49 6.96
C GLU A 267 -12.81 5.22 6.10
N ASN A 268 -13.01 4.49 5.00
CA ASN A 268 -11.94 4.25 4.07
C ASN A 268 -11.53 5.57 3.38
N ARG A 269 -10.37 6.11 3.78
CA ARG A 269 -9.86 7.42 3.33
C ARG A 269 -9.45 7.46 1.86
N ILE A 270 -9.35 6.30 1.22
CA ILE A 270 -8.93 6.15 -0.18
C ILE A 270 -10.03 6.62 -1.13
N VAL A 271 -11.31 6.50 -0.75
CA VAL A 271 -12.43 6.92 -1.61
C VAL A 271 -12.62 8.43 -1.48
N GLY A 272 -11.93 9.18 -2.34
CA GLY A 272 -11.97 10.63 -2.32
C GLY A 272 -13.39 11.17 -2.48
N ASP A 273 -13.79 12.06 -1.57
CA ASP A 273 -15.07 12.79 -1.64
C ASP A 273 -15.06 13.90 -2.72
N GLY A 274 -14.02 13.93 -3.56
CA GLY A 274 -13.79 14.93 -4.60
C GLY A 274 -14.56 14.65 -5.89
N LYS A 275 -15.68 15.36 -6.06
CA LYS A 275 -16.45 15.51 -7.31
C LYS A 275 -16.77 14.20 -8.03
N ARG A 276 -17.84 13.57 -7.57
CA ARG A 276 -18.58 12.49 -8.24
C ARG A 276 -19.08 12.96 -9.61
N LYS A 277 -18.23 12.96 -10.63
CA LYS A 277 -18.64 13.23 -12.02
C LYS A 277 -19.36 11.98 -12.50
N GLN A 278 -20.69 11.96 -12.38
CA GLN A 278 -21.52 10.81 -12.77
C GLN A 278 -21.27 10.39 -14.22
N ASP A 279 -20.88 11.34 -15.07
CA ASP A 279 -20.65 11.14 -16.50
C ASP A 279 -19.25 10.64 -16.85
N SER A 280 -18.35 10.47 -15.87
CA SER A 280 -17.03 9.89 -16.16
C SER A 280 -17.16 8.38 -16.41
N HIS A 281 -16.62 7.92 -17.54
CA HIS A 281 -16.39 6.52 -17.89
C HIS A 281 -14.88 6.19 -17.99
N ALA A 282 -14.04 7.10 -17.51
CA ALA A 282 -12.59 6.98 -17.57
C ALA A 282 -12.11 5.80 -16.72
N LYS A 283 -11.19 5.01 -17.29
CA LYS A 283 -10.53 3.88 -16.62
C LYS A 283 -9.05 4.13 -16.75
N VAL A 284 -8.52 4.81 -15.76
CA VAL A 284 -7.16 5.30 -15.74
C VAL A 284 -6.60 5.11 -14.35
N TYR A 285 -5.43 4.48 -14.29
CA TYR A 285 -4.73 4.13 -13.07
C TYR A 285 -3.32 4.69 -13.17
N MET A 286 -2.84 5.37 -12.13
CA MET A 286 -1.58 6.11 -12.21
C MET A 286 -0.77 6.03 -10.92
N GLY A 287 0.53 5.83 -11.10
CA GLY A 287 1.55 6.23 -10.14
C GLY A 287 2.01 7.64 -10.46
N LEU A 288 1.97 8.54 -9.47
CA LEU A 288 2.20 9.96 -9.64
C LEU A 288 3.45 10.41 -8.87
N GLY A 289 4.45 10.94 -9.58
CA GLY A 289 5.65 11.58 -9.05
C GLY A 289 6.33 12.43 -10.13
N ASP A 290 7.65 12.61 -10.06
CA ASP A 290 8.44 13.32 -11.09
C ASP A 290 8.20 12.75 -12.50
N THR A 291 8.25 11.41 -12.58
CA THR A 291 7.72 10.65 -13.71
C THR A 291 6.45 9.96 -13.24
N CYS A 292 5.39 10.10 -14.01
CA CYS A 292 4.11 9.45 -13.76
C CYS A 292 3.98 8.23 -14.67
N GLU A 293 3.59 7.09 -14.12
CA GLU A 293 3.25 5.90 -14.88
C GLU A 293 1.72 5.83 -15.01
N VAL A 294 1.21 5.68 -16.23
CA VAL A 294 -0.22 5.74 -16.53
C VAL A 294 -0.64 4.49 -17.26
N LEU A 295 -1.51 3.69 -16.64
CA LEU A 295 -2.24 2.59 -17.26
C LEU A 295 -3.66 3.06 -17.58
N SER A 296 -4.06 2.98 -18.84
CA SER A 296 -5.39 3.44 -19.27
C SER A 296 -6.01 2.54 -20.33
N GLY A 297 -7.35 2.49 -20.38
CA GLY A 297 -8.05 1.80 -21.46
C GLY A 297 -9.48 1.42 -21.14
N SER A 298 -9.87 0.19 -21.46
CA SER A 298 -11.25 -0.29 -21.40
C SER A 298 -11.61 -1.12 -20.14
N ALA A 299 -10.61 -1.60 -19.40
CA ALA A 299 -10.82 -2.46 -18.23
C ALA A 299 -11.25 -1.71 -16.96
N ASN A 300 -12.41 -2.09 -16.41
CA ASN A 300 -12.83 -1.71 -15.05
C ASN A 300 -12.20 -2.64 -14.01
N VAL A 301 -12.26 -2.25 -12.73
CA VAL A 301 -11.70 -3.04 -11.62
C VAL A 301 -12.52 -4.28 -11.31
N VAL A 302 -12.32 -5.35 -12.09
CA VAL A 302 -12.86 -6.69 -11.87
C VAL A 302 -12.18 -7.70 -12.80
N LYS A 303 -11.83 -8.89 -12.31
CA LYS A 303 -11.26 -9.97 -13.16
C LYS A 303 -12.32 -10.56 -14.11
N GLY A 304 -11.89 -11.11 -15.24
CA GLY A 304 -12.80 -11.73 -16.22
C GLY A 304 -12.10 -12.08 -17.54
N GLY A 305 -12.80 -12.85 -18.38
CA GLY A 305 -12.27 -13.30 -19.68
C GLY A 305 -12.47 -12.34 -20.85
N SER A 306 -13.07 -11.16 -20.65
CA SER A 306 -13.19 -10.18 -21.74
C SER A 306 -11.82 -9.64 -22.13
N MET A 307 -11.62 -9.39 -23.43
CA MET A 307 -10.41 -8.76 -23.94
C MET A 307 -10.56 -7.24 -23.89
N GLU A 308 -9.53 -6.57 -23.40
CA GLU A 308 -9.52 -5.13 -23.13
C GLU A 308 -8.33 -4.51 -23.89
N ASN A 309 -8.59 -3.42 -24.62
CA ASN A 309 -7.51 -2.62 -25.20
C ASN A 309 -6.98 -1.66 -24.13
N ILE A 310 -5.68 -1.75 -23.85
CA ILE A 310 -4.98 -1.04 -22.79
C ILE A 310 -3.72 -0.38 -23.35
N THR A 311 -3.30 0.70 -22.70
CA THR A 311 -2.07 1.41 -23.00
C THR A 311 -1.38 1.79 -21.69
N PHE A 312 -0.08 1.57 -21.63
CA PHE A 312 0.78 2.00 -20.54
C PHE A 312 1.79 3.03 -21.04
N GLN A 313 2.00 4.12 -20.29
CA GLN A 313 2.97 5.15 -20.65
C GLN A 313 3.62 5.79 -19.42
N ALA A 314 4.91 6.11 -19.52
CA ALA A 314 5.59 7.01 -18.59
C ALA A 314 5.52 8.45 -19.13
N LEU A 315 4.93 9.37 -18.35
CA LEU A 315 4.69 10.75 -18.72
C LEU A 315 5.25 11.70 -17.65
N ARG A 316 5.64 12.91 -18.05
CA ARG A 316 5.94 13.98 -17.08
C ARG A 316 4.67 14.43 -16.38
N ARG A 317 4.80 14.84 -15.11
CA ARG A 317 3.68 15.33 -14.29
C ARG A 317 2.79 16.37 -14.98
N ALA A 318 3.37 17.41 -15.59
CA ALA A 318 2.63 18.44 -16.32
C ALA A 318 1.78 17.88 -17.48
N LYS A 319 2.24 16.82 -18.15
CA LYS A 319 1.48 16.17 -19.21
C LYS A 319 0.29 15.40 -18.65
N VAL A 320 0.46 14.75 -17.50
CA VAL A 320 -0.64 14.06 -16.80
C VAL A 320 -1.70 15.04 -16.32
N GLU A 321 -1.29 16.17 -15.75
CA GLU A 321 -2.18 17.24 -15.30
C GLU A 321 -3.06 17.79 -16.43
N THR A 322 -2.44 18.08 -17.58
CA THR A 322 -3.14 18.64 -18.74
C THR A 322 -3.99 17.61 -19.49
N SER A 323 -3.53 16.36 -19.59
CA SER A 323 -4.17 15.34 -20.43
C SER A 323 -5.20 14.48 -19.69
N TYR A 324 -5.11 14.38 -18.36
CA TYR A 324 -5.99 13.52 -17.56
C TYR A 324 -6.67 14.27 -16.43
N LEU A 325 -5.92 14.89 -15.52
CA LEU A 325 -6.49 15.44 -14.28
C LEU A 325 -7.43 16.62 -14.57
N THR A 326 -7.00 17.58 -15.40
CA THR A 326 -7.79 18.76 -15.75
C THR A 326 -9.09 18.37 -16.50
N PRO A 327 -9.06 17.54 -17.56
CA PRO A 327 -10.28 17.08 -18.23
C PRO A 327 -11.25 16.30 -17.33
N LEU A 328 -10.71 15.51 -16.40
CA LEU A 328 -11.52 14.77 -15.42
C LEU A 328 -12.04 15.66 -14.28
N GLY A 329 -11.50 16.87 -14.13
CA GLY A 329 -11.83 17.77 -13.04
C GLY A 329 -11.33 17.29 -11.69
N ILE A 330 -10.23 16.52 -11.70
CA ILE A 330 -9.60 15.94 -10.50
C ILE A 330 -8.63 16.97 -9.93
N SER A 331 -8.85 17.34 -8.67
CA SER A 331 -7.88 18.06 -7.85
C SER A 331 -7.27 17.06 -6.89
N LEU A 332 -5.98 16.80 -7.04
CA LEU A 332 -5.27 15.91 -6.13
C LEU A 332 -5.04 16.64 -4.80
N PRO A 333 -5.17 15.95 -3.65
CA PRO A 333 -4.73 16.49 -2.38
C PRO A 333 -3.23 16.75 -2.43
N GLU A 334 -2.71 17.57 -1.53
CA GLU A 334 -1.27 17.65 -1.37
C GLU A 334 -0.71 16.28 -0.99
N PRO A 335 0.41 15.84 -1.60
CA PRO A 335 1.05 14.60 -1.22
C PRO A 335 1.51 14.73 0.23
N ARG A 336 1.22 13.70 1.03
CA ARG A 336 1.82 13.60 2.35
C ARG A 336 3.34 13.48 2.19
N PRO A 337 4.14 14.16 3.02
CA PRO A 337 5.59 14.05 2.95
C PRO A 337 6.00 12.58 3.15
N ARG A 338 6.79 12.04 2.21
CA ARG A 338 7.46 10.76 2.42
C ARG A 338 8.56 10.91 3.45
N LEU A 339 8.83 9.85 4.20
CA LEU A 339 10.14 9.73 4.79
C LEU A 339 11.15 9.71 3.65
N SER A 340 12.07 10.67 3.66
CA SER A 340 13.01 10.86 2.56
C SER A 340 14.16 9.86 2.57
N HIS A 341 14.04 8.74 3.30
CA HIS A 341 15.13 7.80 3.46
C HIS A 341 14.67 6.34 3.33
N HIS A 342 15.51 5.55 2.68
CA HIS A 342 15.35 4.12 2.46
C HIS A 342 16.60 3.37 2.91
N LEU A 343 16.42 2.21 3.53
CA LEU A 343 17.52 1.30 3.82
C LEU A 343 17.73 0.42 2.60
N LEU A 344 18.77 0.70 1.81
CA LEU A 344 19.17 -0.16 0.70
C LEU A 344 20.11 -1.25 1.21
N ILE A 345 19.80 -2.50 0.91
CA ILE A 345 20.66 -3.66 1.13
C ILE A 345 20.95 -4.27 -0.24
N ASP A 346 22.21 -4.28 -0.64
CA ASP A 346 22.60 -4.72 -1.97
C ASP A 346 23.95 -5.45 -2.00
N CYS A 347 24.11 -6.29 -3.01
CA CYS A 347 25.38 -6.94 -3.32
C CYS A 347 26.15 -6.07 -4.33
N ARG A 348 27.36 -5.64 -3.98
CA ARG A 348 28.29 -5.01 -4.92
C ARG A 348 29.64 -5.70 -4.80
N ASP A 349 30.22 -6.08 -5.94
CA ASP A 349 31.52 -6.77 -5.99
C ASP A 349 31.56 -8.07 -5.17
N GLY A 350 30.42 -8.75 -5.03
CA GLY A 350 30.29 -9.99 -4.25
C GLY A 350 30.09 -9.79 -2.74
N GLU A 351 30.08 -8.55 -2.26
CA GLU A 351 29.86 -8.20 -0.85
C GLU A 351 28.48 -7.58 -0.64
N TRP A 352 27.77 -8.08 0.37
CA TRP A 352 26.50 -7.52 0.81
C TRP A 352 26.75 -6.34 1.73
N ARG A 353 26.15 -5.21 1.40
CA ARG A 353 26.27 -3.95 2.15
C ARG A 353 24.90 -3.35 2.36
N TRP A 354 24.80 -2.50 3.37
CA TRP A 354 23.61 -1.70 3.59
C TRP A 354 23.98 -0.22 3.68
N ASN A 355 23.09 0.64 3.16
CA ASN A 355 23.26 2.08 3.16
C ASN A 355 21.90 2.76 3.35
N ILE A 356 21.89 3.94 3.99
CA ILE A 356 20.70 4.79 4.04
C ILE A 356 20.75 5.73 2.83
N MET A 357 19.82 5.53 1.91
CA MET A 357 19.65 6.34 0.71
C MET A 357 18.68 7.48 0.99
N SER A 358 19.03 8.71 0.60
CA SER A 358 18.14 9.87 0.71
C SER A 358 17.40 10.14 -0.61
N GLY A 359 16.19 10.70 -0.53
CA GLY A 359 15.37 11.11 -1.67
C GLY A 359 14.36 10.06 -2.11
N ALA A 360 14.09 10.01 -3.43
CA ALA A 360 13.22 9.00 -4.02
C ALA A 360 13.78 7.59 -3.78
N ALA A 361 12.89 6.59 -3.83
CA ALA A 361 13.29 5.21 -3.63
C ALA A 361 14.44 4.81 -4.59
N PRO A 362 15.43 4.02 -4.12
CA PRO A 362 16.59 3.66 -4.92
C PRO A 362 16.18 2.98 -6.22
N LYS A 363 16.64 3.55 -7.34
CA LYS A 363 16.71 2.86 -8.63
C LYS A 363 18.15 2.36 -8.78
N VAL A 364 18.34 1.10 -9.14
CA VAL A 364 19.63 0.42 -9.01
C VAL A 364 20.05 -0.31 -10.26
#